data_AF-A0A6N7ANZ9-F1
#
_entry.id   AF-A0A6N7ANZ9-F1
#
_cell.length_a   1.000
_cell.length_b   1.000
_cell.length_c   1.000
_cell.angle_alpha   90.00
_cell.angle_beta   90.00
_cell.angle_gamma   90.00
#
_symmetry.space_group_name_H-M   'P 1'
#
loop_
_entity.id
_entity.type
_entity.pdbx_description
1 polymer ?
#
loop_
_entity_poly.entity_id
_entity_poly.type
_entity_poly.pdbx_seq_one_letter_code
_entity_poly.pdbx_strand_id
1 'polypeptide(L)'
;MKNCNKPEIRTLVLFIFISIIIMLSPLPCLAKTLILDGGLESRIKTTQRINFDVQQDVRSLTFRFAVPTTFSNKITSQDLSGLDIRFSPEPASVVDDMDKFGNRFKKVRWENLKQNISVTISYNTVIKAELLAMESVSSFPLRDIQKDDAVFLKPTSMVQSDSGDIVSLSRKLTEDAKTENDAVNAILNWVSDNVKYTYNPPQYDALYTLKTGKGNCQNFAHLSMALLRAAGIPARIVGGISLKRQWKVPVENGYLVQDMGQGGHAWMEILFSDLGWLSYDPQQSRQFTSTRHIKQTHGLDSKDINDSWSASPYLPRYSEDIEAVFNNDDVNIKLRASKDAPVSYIMSNNLTAKAAAPEKILPPSVKPAPPAPKPAPVITPPLRPVPPPKKGTVEFGNTEFPTLVDVYQIIGNAATRVFDKETAEHVTSRYVYAQAFTIESAMTLQGISLAMHKFGGDGTLYIDVVKDENGKPGLSGERSLLVSLGSIKFRPGYYWIDFVFAKEKEPLPVLGPGKYWIIMRHSGEAIVNWFYIPGNPYGDSDDTRSTLKGYKWEDLLNYDFVFKVRGRVQ
;
A
#
# COMPACT_ATOMS: atom_id res chain seq x y z
N MET A 1 61.02 35.53 11.47
CA MET A 1 59.55 35.79 11.57
C MET A 1 59.10 36.26 10.19
N LYS A 2 58.32 35.45 9.46
CA LYS A 2 56.85 35.55 9.30
C LYS A 2 56.43 36.88 8.63
N ASN A 3 55.65 36.96 7.56
CA ASN A 3 54.70 36.04 6.93
C ASN A 3 54.51 36.45 5.46
N CYS A 4 54.44 35.48 4.56
CA CYS A 4 54.06 35.68 3.16
C CYS A 4 52.55 35.42 3.00
N ASN A 5 51.85 36.36 2.36
CA ASN A 5 50.41 36.32 2.07
C ASN A 5 50.05 35.13 1.17
N LYS A 6 49.04 34.34 1.57
CA LYS A 6 48.34 33.35 0.72
C LYS A 6 46.83 33.43 0.95
N PRO A 7 46.08 34.27 0.20
CA PRO A 7 44.63 34.27 0.23
C PRO A 7 44.01 33.25 -0.76
N GLU A 8 44.72 32.87 -1.83
CA GLU A 8 44.12 32.09 -2.94
C GLU A 8 43.97 30.59 -2.68
N ILE A 9 44.77 30.00 -1.78
CA ILE A 9 44.71 28.55 -1.51
C ILE A 9 43.48 28.19 -0.66
N ARG A 10 42.97 29.11 0.17
CA ARG A 10 41.81 28.83 1.02
C ARG A 10 40.49 28.79 0.24
N THR A 11 40.35 29.61 -0.79
CA THR A 11 39.13 29.62 -1.63
C THR A 11 39.10 28.41 -2.58
N LEU A 12 40.24 28.00 -3.11
CA LEU A 12 40.34 26.84 -4.00
C LEU A 12 40.14 25.50 -3.24
N VAL A 13 40.68 25.37 -2.02
CA VAL A 13 40.48 24.18 -1.18
C VAL A 13 39.03 24.10 -0.69
N LEU A 14 38.37 25.23 -0.41
CA LEU A 14 36.95 25.24 -0.01
C LEU A 14 36.02 24.86 -1.19
N PHE A 15 36.31 25.33 -2.41
CA PHE A 15 35.56 24.91 -3.61
C PHE A 15 35.76 23.44 -3.95
N ILE A 16 36.99 22.92 -3.85
CA ILE A 16 37.27 21.49 -4.08
C ILE A 16 36.61 20.62 -2.99
N PHE A 17 36.60 21.06 -1.72
CA PHE A 17 35.88 20.34 -0.65
C PHE A 17 34.35 20.36 -0.84
N ILE A 18 33.76 21.48 -1.26
CA ILE A 18 32.32 21.56 -1.52
C ILE A 18 31.93 20.74 -2.77
N SER A 19 32.75 20.75 -3.83
CA SER A 19 32.52 19.93 -5.02
C SER A 19 32.71 18.42 -4.77
N ILE A 20 33.62 18.02 -3.88
CA ILE A 20 33.81 16.62 -3.47
C ILE A 20 32.69 16.16 -2.53
N ILE A 21 32.17 17.03 -1.65
CA ILE A 21 31.00 16.73 -0.80
C ILE A 21 29.71 16.58 -1.64
N ILE A 22 29.56 17.35 -2.72
CA ILE A 22 28.43 17.22 -3.67
C ILE A 22 28.59 15.97 -4.55
N MET A 23 29.82 15.52 -4.86
CA MET A 23 30.05 14.28 -5.64
C MET A 23 29.97 12.98 -4.83
N LEU A 24 29.98 13.03 -3.50
CA LEU A 24 29.90 11.85 -2.62
C LEU A 24 28.56 11.70 -1.89
N SER A 25 27.63 12.64 -2.05
CA SER A 25 26.23 12.43 -1.65
C SER A 25 25.49 11.74 -2.79
N PRO A 26 24.96 10.52 -2.63
CA PRO A 26 23.98 10.01 -3.58
C PRO A 26 22.82 11.02 -3.61
N LEU A 27 22.57 11.62 -4.79
CA LEU A 27 21.34 12.38 -4.99
C LEU A 27 20.19 11.41 -4.66
N PRO A 28 19.33 11.71 -3.68
CA PRO A 28 18.22 10.84 -3.36
C PRO A 28 17.38 10.68 -4.62
N CYS A 29 17.25 9.44 -5.11
CA CYS A 29 16.33 9.13 -6.20
C CYS A 29 14.92 9.25 -5.61
N LEU A 30 14.32 10.44 -5.74
CA LEU A 30 12.94 10.65 -5.32
C LEU A 30 12.03 9.81 -6.22
N ALA A 31 11.08 9.09 -5.63
CA ALA A 31 10.07 8.43 -6.43
C ALA A 31 9.23 9.46 -7.18
N LYS A 32 8.46 8.96 -8.15
CA LYS A 32 7.73 9.83 -9.08
C LYS A 32 6.30 9.34 -9.26
N THR A 33 5.40 10.29 -9.50
CA THR A 33 4.16 9.94 -10.20
C THR A 33 4.52 9.60 -11.65
N LEU A 34 4.32 8.34 -12.05
CA LEU A 34 4.53 7.85 -13.40
C LEU A 34 3.26 8.11 -14.22
N ILE A 35 3.40 8.90 -15.28
CA ILE A 35 2.31 9.20 -16.21
C ILE A 35 2.35 8.17 -17.33
N LEU A 36 1.29 7.37 -17.42
CA LEU A 36 1.21 6.22 -18.30
C LEU A 36 0.17 6.43 -19.41
N ASP A 37 0.48 5.89 -20.60
CA ASP A 37 -0.46 5.73 -21.71
C ASP A 37 -0.63 4.23 -22.02
N GLY A 38 -1.79 3.85 -22.56
CA GLY A 38 -2.08 2.48 -23.01
C GLY A 38 -3.24 1.86 -22.24
N GLY A 39 -3.19 0.55 -22.00
CA GLY A 39 -4.26 -0.13 -21.28
C GLY A 39 -3.89 -1.48 -20.70
N LEU A 40 -4.74 -1.94 -19.79
CA LEU A 40 -4.71 -3.24 -19.17
C LEU A 40 -6.03 -3.97 -19.46
N GLU A 41 -5.98 -5.22 -19.91
CA GLU A 41 -7.15 -6.10 -20.04
C GLU A 41 -6.84 -7.47 -19.43
N SER A 42 -7.63 -7.91 -18.46
CA SER A 42 -7.50 -9.25 -17.88
C SER A 42 -8.83 -9.99 -17.93
N ARG A 43 -8.78 -11.28 -18.28
CA ARG A 43 -9.91 -12.21 -18.20
C ARG A 43 -9.64 -13.20 -17.09
N ILE A 44 -10.44 -13.12 -16.03
CA ILE A 44 -10.15 -13.79 -14.77
C ILE A 44 -11.31 -14.70 -14.41
N LYS A 45 -11.02 -15.95 -14.09
CA LYS A 45 -11.96 -16.83 -13.39
C LYS A 45 -11.63 -16.78 -11.90
N THR A 46 -12.57 -16.32 -11.09
CA THR A 46 -12.40 -16.18 -9.64
C THR A 46 -13.27 -17.20 -8.92
N THR A 47 -12.71 -17.83 -7.89
CA THR A 47 -13.44 -18.66 -6.93
C THR A 47 -13.08 -18.20 -5.52
N GLN A 48 -14.06 -17.70 -4.76
CA GLN A 48 -13.90 -17.35 -3.36
C GLN A 48 -14.55 -18.45 -2.51
N ARG A 49 -13.82 -19.01 -1.56
CA ARG A 49 -14.28 -20.02 -0.60
C ARG A 49 -14.23 -19.42 0.79
N ILE A 50 -15.40 -19.15 1.34
CA ILE A 50 -15.57 -18.61 2.69
C ILE A 50 -15.99 -19.75 3.60
N ASN A 51 -15.27 -19.96 4.69
CA ASN A 51 -15.54 -21.04 5.63
C ASN A 51 -15.81 -20.52 7.04
N PHE A 52 -16.73 -21.19 7.73
CA PHE A 52 -16.97 -21.02 9.16
C PHE A 52 -16.70 -22.34 9.87
N ASP A 53 -15.66 -22.38 10.70
CA ASP A 53 -15.29 -23.53 11.52
C ASP A 53 -16.14 -23.56 12.80
N VAL A 54 -17.09 -24.49 12.84
CA VAL A 54 -18.09 -24.67 13.90
C VAL A 54 -17.54 -25.69 14.89
N GLN A 55 -16.75 -25.19 15.84
CA GLN A 55 -16.11 -26.02 16.87
C GLN A 55 -17.07 -26.50 17.98
N GLN A 56 -18.23 -25.87 18.06
CA GLN A 56 -19.30 -26.15 19.03
C GLN A 56 -20.65 -25.77 18.43
N ASP A 57 -21.73 -26.38 18.93
CA ASP A 57 -23.08 -26.16 18.40
C ASP A 57 -23.44 -24.67 18.32
N VAL A 58 -23.76 -24.20 17.10
CA VAL A 58 -24.21 -22.83 16.81
C VAL A 58 -25.70 -22.88 16.49
N ARG A 59 -26.52 -22.32 17.37
CA ARG A 59 -27.99 -22.26 17.22
C ARG A 59 -28.39 -21.50 15.97
N SER A 60 -27.72 -20.40 15.66
CA SER A 60 -27.99 -19.64 14.45
C SER A 60 -26.75 -18.90 13.97
N LEU A 61 -26.52 -18.91 12.66
CA LEU A 61 -25.56 -18.04 11.98
C LEU A 61 -26.27 -17.28 10.88
N THR A 62 -26.02 -15.98 10.76
CA THR A 62 -26.47 -15.15 9.65
C THR A 62 -25.26 -14.46 9.05
N PHE A 63 -25.06 -14.65 7.75
CA PHE A 63 -23.95 -14.07 7.00
C PHE A 63 -24.49 -13.20 5.88
N ARG A 64 -24.01 -11.96 5.80
CA ARG A 64 -24.30 -11.00 4.75
C ARG A 64 -23.02 -10.72 3.99
N PHE A 65 -23.00 -11.06 2.70
CA PHE A 65 -21.81 -10.89 1.86
C PHE A 65 -22.14 -10.22 0.54
N ALA A 66 -21.17 -9.46 0.03
CA ALA A 66 -21.26 -8.74 -1.22
C ALA A 66 -21.27 -9.70 -2.42
N VAL A 67 -22.12 -9.39 -3.40
CA VAL A 67 -22.16 -10.09 -4.68
C VAL A 67 -21.48 -9.20 -5.71
N PRO A 68 -20.42 -9.66 -6.41
CA PRO A 68 -19.76 -8.86 -7.42
C PRO A 68 -20.73 -8.54 -8.57
N THR A 69 -20.56 -7.36 -9.19
CA THR A 69 -21.45 -6.86 -10.25
C THR A 69 -20.65 -6.29 -11.43
N THR A 70 -21.31 -6.14 -12.58
CA THR A 70 -20.75 -5.35 -13.68
C THR A 70 -20.71 -3.88 -13.27
N PHE A 71 -19.61 -3.20 -13.57
CA PHE A 71 -19.47 -1.76 -13.40
C PHE A 71 -18.68 -1.15 -14.55
N SER A 72 -18.91 0.12 -14.85
CA SER A 72 -18.06 0.88 -15.75
C SER A 72 -17.98 2.34 -15.33
N ASN A 73 -16.82 2.95 -15.50
CA ASN A 73 -16.61 4.39 -15.49
C ASN A 73 -15.81 4.80 -16.76
N LYS A 74 -15.36 6.05 -16.83
CA LYS A 74 -14.66 6.57 -18.02
C LYS A 74 -13.36 5.84 -18.36
N ILE A 75 -12.70 5.22 -17.38
CA ILE A 75 -11.36 4.64 -17.49
C ILE A 75 -11.37 3.13 -17.26
N THR A 76 -12.20 2.64 -16.34
CA THR A 76 -12.20 1.26 -15.89
C THR A 76 -13.57 0.63 -16.12
N SER A 77 -13.59 -0.55 -16.73
CA SER A 77 -14.77 -1.40 -16.85
C SER A 77 -14.52 -2.77 -16.25
N GLN A 78 -15.58 -3.37 -15.72
CA GLN A 78 -15.62 -4.70 -15.14
C GLN A 78 -16.91 -5.38 -15.62
N ASP A 79 -16.79 -6.39 -16.48
CA ASP A 79 -17.92 -7.17 -16.96
C ASP A 79 -17.93 -8.53 -16.28
N LEU A 80 -19.05 -8.89 -15.66
CA LEU A 80 -19.21 -10.15 -14.93
C LEU A 80 -20.11 -11.14 -15.67
N SER A 81 -19.72 -12.41 -15.71
CA SER A 81 -20.54 -13.49 -16.24
C SER A 81 -20.35 -14.81 -15.49
N GLY A 82 -21.35 -15.70 -15.58
CA GLY A 82 -21.28 -17.04 -15.00
C GLY A 82 -21.15 -17.07 -13.47
N LEU A 83 -21.86 -16.17 -12.76
CA LEU A 83 -21.94 -16.19 -11.30
C LEU A 83 -22.63 -17.47 -10.82
N ASP A 84 -21.93 -18.24 -10.00
CA ASP A 84 -22.41 -19.45 -9.33
C ASP A 84 -22.10 -19.34 -7.84
N ILE A 85 -23.10 -19.58 -6.98
CA ILE A 85 -22.96 -19.49 -5.53
C ILE A 85 -23.48 -20.79 -4.93
N ARG A 86 -22.61 -21.52 -4.24
CA ARG A 86 -22.91 -22.80 -3.61
C ARG A 86 -22.72 -22.73 -2.10
N PHE A 87 -23.55 -23.47 -1.39
CA PHE A 87 -23.53 -23.56 0.06
C PHE A 87 -23.34 -25.01 0.49
N SER A 88 -22.61 -25.24 1.57
CA SER A 88 -22.51 -26.54 2.22
C SER A 88 -22.33 -26.33 3.72
N PRO A 89 -23.27 -26.78 4.59
CA PRO A 89 -24.57 -27.34 4.25
C PRO A 89 -25.51 -26.31 3.60
N GLU A 90 -26.64 -26.79 3.07
CA GLU A 90 -27.70 -25.90 2.57
C GLU A 90 -28.24 -24.99 3.70
N PRO A 91 -28.43 -23.69 3.44
CA PRO A 91 -28.93 -22.74 4.41
C PRO A 91 -30.44 -22.88 4.62
N ALA A 92 -30.91 -22.45 5.79
CA ALA A 92 -32.33 -22.32 6.09
C ALA A 92 -33.00 -21.20 5.26
N SER A 93 -32.26 -20.16 4.90
CA SER A 93 -32.76 -19.10 4.00
C SER A 93 -31.63 -18.37 3.27
N VAL A 94 -31.91 -17.96 2.04
CA VAL A 94 -31.08 -17.05 1.22
C VAL A 94 -31.97 -15.90 0.78
N VAL A 95 -31.58 -14.66 1.09
CA VAL A 95 -32.32 -13.45 0.72
C VAL A 95 -31.40 -12.52 -0.05
N ASP A 96 -31.86 -12.03 -1.20
CA ASP A 96 -31.20 -10.95 -1.93
C ASP A 96 -31.43 -9.62 -1.21
N ASP A 97 -30.37 -8.84 -1.06
CA ASP A 97 -30.39 -7.54 -0.40
C ASP A 97 -29.71 -6.50 -1.30
N MET A 98 -30.26 -5.29 -1.31
CA MET A 98 -29.67 -4.16 -2.03
C MET A 98 -29.70 -2.95 -1.11
N ASP A 99 -28.53 -2.36 -0.89
CA ASP A 99 -28.44 -1.18 -0.05
C ASP A 99 -28.82 0.10 -0.81
N LYS A 100 -28.80 1.22 -0.09
CA LYS A 100 -29.10 2.55 -0.62
C LYS A 100 -28.10 3.07 -1.68
N PHE A 101 -26.95 2.42 -1.84
CA PHE A 101 -25.94 2.75 -2.85
C PHE A 101 -26.02 1.83 -4.07
N GLY A 102 -26.98 0.90 -4.10
CA GLY A 102 -27.15 -0.07 -5.17
C GLY A 102 -26.20 -1.26 -5.10
N ASN A 103 -25.46 -1.43 -3.99
CA ASN A 103 -24.64 -2.61 -3.80
C ASN A 103 -25.53 -3.84 -3.60
N ARG A 104 -25.17 -4.95 -4.23
CA ARG A 104 -25.90 -6.22 -4.08
C ARG A 104 -25.24 -7.09 -3.02
N PHE A 105 -26.05 -7.62 -2.13
CA PHE A 105 -25.65 -8.54 -1.09
C PHE A 105 -26.55 -9.77 -1.10
N LYS A 106 -26.04 -10.87 -0.53
CA LYS A 106 -26.88 -12.00 -0.10
C LYS A 106 -26.82 -12.11 1.41
N LYS A 107 -27.98 -12.25 2.03
CA LYS A 107 -28.14 -12.55 3.45
C LYS A 107 -28.56 -14.00 3.59
N VAL A 108 -27.69 -14.81 4.18
CA VAL A 108 -27.84 -16.25 4.29
C VAL A 108 -27.90 -16.65 5.75
N ARG A 109 -28.80 -17.57 6.10
CA ARG A 109 -29.01 -18.01 7.48
C ARG A 109 -28.95 -19.53 7.58
N TRP A 110 -28.26 -20.00 8.61
CA TRP A 110 -28.27 -21.40 9.04
C TRP A 110 -28.75 -21.49 10.48
N GLU A 111 -29.34 -22.63 10.83
CA GLU A 111 -29.87 -22.91 12.17
C GLU A 111 -29.39 -24.28 12.65
N ASN A 112 -29.20 -24.42 13.95
CA ASN A 112 -28.80 -25.66 14.62
C ASN A 112 -27.58 -26.35 13.97
N LEU A 113 -26.53 -25.56 13.72
CA LEU A 113 -25.29 -25.99 13.08
C LEU A 113 -24.45 -26.86 14.02
N LYS A 114 -24.07 -28.04 13.51
CA LYS A 114 -23.15 -28.99 14.16
C LYS A 114 -21.94 -29.36 13.29
N GLN A 115 -21.81 -28.68 12.16
CA GLN A 115 -20.79 -28.92 11.16
C GLN A 115 -20.33 -27.60 10.56
N ASN A 116 -19.15 -27.62 9.95
CA ASN A 116 -18.55 -26.46 9.30
C ASN A 116 -19.39 -26.01 8.10
N ILE A 117 -19.37 -24.70 7.84
CA ILE A 117 -20.02 -24.09 6.68
C ILE A 117 -18.96 -23.73 5.66
N SER A 118 -19.25 -23.96 4.39
CA SER A 118 -18.52 -23.46 3.24
C SER A 118 -19.46 -22.75 2.28
N VAL A 119 -19.11 -21.54 1.89
CA VAL A 119 -19.77 -20.75 0.85
C VAL A 119 -18.77 -20.59 -0.29
N THR A 120 -19.11 -21.10 -1.48
CA THR A 120 -18.26 -20.98 -2.67
C THR A 120 -18.91 -20.05 -3.68
N ILE A 121 -18.21 -18.98 -4.05
CA ILE A 121 -18.65 -17.98 -5.04
C ILE A 121 -17.70 -18.07 -6.23
N SER A 122 -18.20 -18.47 -7.40
CA SER A 122 -17.42 -18.58 -8.64
C SER A 122 -17.98 -17.67 -9.72
N TYR A 123 -17.12 -16.96 -10.45
CA TYR A 123 -17.54 -16.08 -11.55
C TYR A 123 -16.39 -15.81 -12.52
N ASN A 124 -16.73 -15.38 -13.73
CA ASN A 124 -15.77 -14.86 -14.70
C ASN A 124 -15.87 -13.33 -14.77
N THR A 125 -14.73 -12.67 -14.84
CA THR A 125 -14.63 -11.21 -14.93
C THR A 125 -13.74 -10.82 -16.10
N VAL A 126 -14.18 -9.85 -16.90
CA VAL A 126 -13.33 -9.12 -17.84
C VAL A 126 -13.14 -7.73 -17.28
N ILE A 127 -11.90 -7.36 -16.94
CA ILE A 127 -11.58 -6.04 -16.42
C ILE A 127 -10.70 -5.32 -17.42
N LYS A 128 -11.06 -4.08 -17.73
CA LYS A 128 -10.27 -3.20 -18.60
C LYS A 128 -9.95 -1.90 -17.86
N ALA A 129 -8.74 -1.40 -18.02
CA ALA A 129 -8.35 -0.06 -17.62
C ALA A 129 -7.65 0.64 -18.79
N GLU A 130 -8.28 1.65 -19.37
CA GLU A 130 -7.77 2.41 -20.51
C GLU A 130 -7.19 3.74 -20.02
N LEU A 131 -5.86 3.85 -20.02
CA LEU A 131 -5.14 5.02 -19.51
C LEU A 131 -5.11 6.15 -20.55
N LEU A 132 -6.29 6.59 -20.96
CA LEU A 132 -6.47 7.66 -21.92
C LEU A 132 -6.09 9.00 -21.31
N ALA A 133 -5.53 9.90 -22.13
CA ALA A 133 -5.35 11.28 -21.73
C ALA A 133 -6.72 11.95 -21.52
N MET A 134 -6.86 12.67 -20.41
CA MET A 134 -8.07 13.39 -20.05
C MET A 134 -7.76 14.87 -19.80
N GLU A 135 -8.74 15.71 -20.07
CA GLU A 135 -8.74 17.12 -19.69
C GLU A 135 -9.92 17.35 -18.75
N SER A 136 -9.67 17.98 -17.60
CA SER A 136 -10.70 18.48 -16.71
C SER A 136 -10.66 20.00 -16.68
N VAL A 137 -11.83 20.63 -16.76
CA VAL A 137 -12.04 22.08 -16.69
C VAL A 137 -12.71 22.51 -15.38
N SER A 138 -12.97 21.56 -14.48
CA SER A 138 -13.61 21.77 -13.19
C SER A 138 -12.78 22.72 -12.31
N SER A 139 -13.34 23.92 -12.06
CA SER A 139 -12.75 24.92 -11.18
C SER A 139 -12.84 24.50 -9.71
N PHE A 140 -11.93 25.00 -8.88
CA PHE A 140 -11.99 24.85 -7.43
C PHE A 140 -12.14 26.23 -6.76
N PRO A 141 -13.01 26.39 -5.74
CA PRO A 141 -13.90 25.39 -5.15
C PRO A 141 -15.07 24.99 -6.08
N LEU A 142 -15.59 23.77 -5.89
CA LEU A 142 -16.78 23.29 -6.61
C LEU A 142 -18.02 24.11 -6.23
N ARG A 143 -18.87 24.42 -7.20
CA ARG A 143 -20.09 25.23 -7.00
C ARG A 143 -21.38 24.42 -7.10
N ASP A 144 -21.46 23.53 -8.08
CA ASP A 144 -22.67 22.78 -8.40
C ASP A 144 -22.41 21.28 -8.30
N ILE A 145 -22.76 20.69 -7.15
CA ILE A 145 -22.71 19.25 -6.93
C ILE A 145 -24.14 18.74 -7.02
N GLN A 146 -24.36 17.73 -7.87
CA GLN A 146 -25.69 17.13 -8.03
C GLN A 146 -26.20 16.60 -6.69
N LYS A 147 -27.51 16.72 -6.46
CA LYS A 147 -28.13 16.38 -5.17
C LYS A 147 -27.86 14.94 -4.74
N ASP A 148 -27.82 14.02 -5.70
CA ASP A 148 -27.59 12.59 -5.43
C ASP A 148 -26.12 12.33 -5.03
N ASP A 149 -25.18 13.11 -5.56
CA ASP A 149 -23.76 12.99 -5.23
C ASP A 149 -23.38 13.71 -3.93
N ALA A 150 -24.17 14.71 -3.51
CA ALA A 150 -23.97 15.45 -2.27
C ALA A 150 -24.02 14.56 -1.02
N VAL A 151 -24.61 13.36 -1.11
CA VAL A 151 -24.54 12.36 -0.03
C VAL A 151 -23.10 12.00 0.33
N PHE A 152 -22.20 11.97 -0.67
CA PHE A 152 -20.79 11.61 -0.51
C PHE A 152 -19.91 12.77 -0.01
N LEU A 153 -20.51 13.90 0.39
CA LEU A 153 -19.85 14.94 1.18
C LEU A 153 -20.03 14.74 2.69
N LYS A 154 -20.98 13.89 3.10
CA LYS A 154 -21.36 13.77 4.51
C LYS A 154 -20.23 13.17 5.34
N PRO A 155 -19.99 13.68 6.57
CA PRO A 155 -19.12 13.05 7.52
C PRO A 155 -19.74 11.74 8.03
N THR A 156 -18.88 10.83 8.50
CA THR A 156 -19.29 9.61 9.20
C THR A 156 -18.39 9.36 10.42
N SER A 157 -18.67 8.31 11.20
CA SER A 157 -17.79 7.91 12.31
C SER A 157 -16.38 7.52 11.88
N MET A 158 -16.19 7.10 10.62
CA MET A 158 -14.88 6.69 10.09
C MET A 158 -14.25 7.77 9.20
N VAL A 159 -15.06 8.68 8.65
CA VAL A 159 -14.66 9.76 7.74
C VAL A 159 -15.11 11.08 8.34
N GLN A 160 -14.42 11.55 9.38
CA GLN A 160 -14.80 12.74 10.16
C GLN A 160 -14.44 14.05 9.45
N SER A 161 -15.01 14.30 8.26
CA SER A 161 -14.74 15.47 7.42
C SER A 161 -15.15 16.81 8.02
N ASP A 162 -15.97 16.80 9.08
CA ASP A 162 -16.42 17.94 9.86
C ASP A 162 -15.52 18.26 11.06
N SER A 163 -14.52 17.43 11.35
CA SER A 163 -13.57 17.68 12.43
C SER A 163 -12.70 18.91 12.16
N GLY A 164 -12.48 19.73 13.19
CA GLY A 164 -11.68 20.96 13.08
C GLY A 164 -10.25 20.73 12.55
N ASP A 165 -9.60 19.63 12.95
CA ASP A 165 -8.25 19.28 12.49
C ASP A 165 -8.25 18.96 10.99
N ILE A 166 -9.23 18.19 10.53
CA ILE A 166 -9.39 17.78 9.12
C ILE A 166 -9.73 19.00 8.25
N VAL A 167 -10.69 19.83 8.68
CA VAL A 167 -11.09 21.05 7.96
C VAL A 167 -9.92 22.02 7.84
N SER A 168 -9.15 22.21 8.92
CA SER A 168 -7.99 23.11 8.92
C SER A 168 -6.88 22.63 8.00
N LEU A 169 -6.56 21.34 8.03
CA LEU A 169 -5.55 20.75 7.14
C LEU A 169 -6.01 20.78 5.68
N SER A 170 -7.26 20.37 5.40
CA SER A 170 -7.83 20.38 4.05
C SER A 170 -7.78 21.78 3.42
N ARG A 171 -8.18 22.82 4.17
CA ARG A 171 -8.09 24.20 3.71
C ARG A 171 -6.66 24.62 3.39
N LYS A 172 -5.71 24.27 4.25
CA LYS A 172 -4.29 24.58 4.04
C LYS A 172 -3.74 23.88 2.79
N LEU A 173 -4.06 22.60 2.59
CA LEU A 173 -3.57 21.83 1.43
C LEU A 173 -4.15 22.33 0.11
N THR A 174 -5.32 22.96 0.15
CA THR A 174 -6.05 23.40 -1.06
C THR A 174 -6.04 24.91 -1.26
N GLU A 175 -5.24 25.67 -0.50
CA GLU A 175 -5.25 27.14 -0.51
C GLU A 175 -4.89 27.75 -1.88
N ASP A 176 -3.96 27.13 -2.60
CA ASP A 176 -3.50 27.56 -3.92
C ASP A 176 -4.18 26.84 -5.09
N ALA A 177 -5.11 25.92 -4.80
CA ALA A 177 -5.76 25.11 -5.82
C ALA A 177 -6.71 25.95 -6.68
N LYS A 178 -6.54 25.89 -8.01
CA LYS A 178 -7.39 26.60 -8.98
C LYS A 178 -8.40 25.66 -9.64
N THR A 179 -8.04 24.38 -9.74
CA THR A 179 -8.88 23.32 -10.32
C THR A 179 -9.15 22.23 -9.29
N GLU A 180 -10.22 21.47 -9.51
CA GLU A 180 -10.55 20.29 -8.71
C GLU A 180 -9.37 19.30 -8.67
N ASN A 181 -8.72 19.08 -9.81
CA ASN A 181 -7.54 18.22 -9.92
C ASN A 181 -6.35 18.74 -9.09
N ASP A 182 -6.15 20.06 -8.97
CA ASP A 182 -5.10 20.62 -8.12
C ASP A 182 -5.35 20.26 -6.66
N ALA A 183 -6.59 20.45 -6.19
CA ALA A 183 -6.98 20.13 -4.82
C ALA A 183 -6.86 18.63 -4.52
N VAL A 184 -7.35 17.78 -5.44
CA VAL A 184 -7.23 16.31 -5.33
C VAL A 184 -5.77 15.88 -5.24
N ASN A 185 -4.91 16.37 -6.13
CA ASN A 185 -3.49 16.00 -6.13
C ASN A 185 -2.77 16.49 -4.87
N ALA A 186 -3.04 17.71 -4.40
CA ALA A 186 -2.43 18.24 -3.18
C ALA A 186 -2.77 17.38 -1.96
N ILE A 187 -4.04 16.99 -1.82
CA ILE A 187 -4.49 16.13 -0.72
C ILE A 187 -3.88 14.72 -0.82
N LEU A 188 -3.97 14.07 -1.99
CA LEU A 188 -3.49 12.69 -2.14
C LEU A 188 -1.96 12.59 -2.06
N ASN A 189 -1.22 13.59 -2.56
CA ASN A 189 0.22 13.68 -2.34
C ASN A 189 0.53 13.73 -0.84
N TRP A 190 -0.14 14.63 -0.11
CA TRP A 190 0.10 14.78 1.32
C TRP A 190 -0.18 13.49 2.09
N VAL A 191 -1.29 12.81 1.81
CA VAL A 191 -1.60 11.52 2.46
C VAL A 191 -0.53 10.47 2.15
N SER A 192 -0.13 10.33 0.87
CA SER A 192 0.91 9.38 0.47
C SER A 192 2.25 9.66 1.16
N ASP A 193 2.61 10.93 1.38
CA ASP A 193 3.88 11.32 1.99
C ASP A 193 3.88 11.22 3.53
N ASN A 194 2.70 11.30 4.16
CA ASN A 194 2.58 11.45 5.62
C ASN A 194 1.99 10.22 6.32
N VAL A 195 1.46 9.24 5.58
CA VAL A 195 0.90 8.01 6.14
C VAL A 195 1.77 6.81 5.80
N LYS A 196 2.14 6.03 6.82
CA LYS A 196 2.87 4.77 6.68
C LYS A 196 1.92 3.58 6.77
N TYR A 197 2.10 2.61 5.89
CA TYR A 197 1.29 1.40 5.93
C TYR A 197 1.54 0.60 7.20
N THR A 198 0.47 0.17 7.86
CA THR A 198 0.52 -0.79 8.96
C THR A 198 -0.58 -1.82 8.78
N TYR A 199 -0.31 -3.06 9.18
CA TYR A 199 -1.20 -4.19 8.93
C TYR A 199 -2.42 -4.19 9.85
N ASN A 200 -2.22 -4.08 11.17
CA ASN A 200 -3.31 -4.11 12.17
C ASN A 200 -3.36 -2.78 12.93
N PRO A 201 -3.85 -1.69 12.31
CA PRO A 201 -4.05 -0.44 13.03
C PRO A 201 -5.10 -0.64 14.15
N PRO A 202 -4.89 -0.12 15.37
CA PRO A 202 -5.88 -0.18 16.45
C PRO A 202 -7.22 0.47 16.11
N GLN A 203 -7.23 1.44 15.19
CA GLN A 203 -8.43 2.16 14.74
C GLN A 203 -8.33 2.45 13.23
N TYR A 204 -9.48 2.44 12.56
CA TYR A 204 -9.56 2.52 11.10
C TYR A 204 -10.07 3.89 10.62
N ASP A 205 -10.38 4.82 11.52
CA ASP A 205 -10.96 6.13 11.20
C ASP A 205 -9.92 7.18 10.79
N ALA A 206 -10.38 8.23 10.11
CA ALA A 206 -9.53 9.29 9.55
C ALA A 206 -8.74 10.06 10.61
N LEU A 207 -9.33 10.33 11.79
CA LEU A 207 -8.64 11.09 12.84
C LEU A 207 -7.52 10.30 13.48
N TYR A 208 -7.71 9.00 13.68
CA TYR A 208 -6.62 8.12 14.09
C TYR A 208 -5.44 8.21 13.11
N THR A 209 -5.72 8.08 11.81
CA THR A 209 -4.68 8.13 10.77
C THR A 209 -3.98 9.47 10.72
N LEU A 210 -4.72 10.58 10.80
CA LEU A 210 -4.15 11.92 10.84
C LEU A 210 -3.20 12.10 12.04
N LYS A 211 -3.59 11.61 13.22
CA LYS A 211 -2.81 11.78 14.46
C LYS A 211 -1.58 10.88 14.52
N THR A 212 -1.68 9.67 13.99
CA THR A 212 -0.62 8.67 14.11
C THR A 212 0.31 8.59 12.89
N GLY A 213 -0.14 9.09 11.73
CA GLY A 213 0.56 8.91 10.46
C GLY A 213 0.68 7.44 10.06
N LYS A 214 -0.23 6.57 10.53
CA LYS A 214 -0.20 5.12 10.27
C LYS A 214 -1.59 4.60 9.93
N GLY A 215 -1.66 3.62 9.03
CA GLY A 215 -2.93 2.98 8.68
C GLY A 215 -2.81 1.92 7.60
N ASN A 216 -3.86 1.12 7.39
CA ASN A 216 -3.96 0.20 6.26
C ASN A 216 -4.76 0.83 5.09
N CYS A 217 -5.13 0.06 4.08
CA CYS A 217 -5.89 0.53 2.91
C CYS A 217 -7.17 1.30 3.27
N GLN A 218 -7.89 0.91 4.34
CA GLN A 218 -9.08 1.61 4.81
C GLN A 218 -8.74 2.97 5.41
N ASN A 219 -7.71 3.04 6.25
CA ASN A 219 -7.25 4.31 6.84
C ASN A 219 -6.79 5.31 5.78
N PHE A 220 -6.03 4.85 4.77
CA PHE A 220 -5.61 5.68 3.64
C PHE A 220 -6.82 6.24 2.89
N ALA A 221 -7.82 5.41 2.59
CA ALA A 221 -9.06 5.84 1.95
C ALA A 221 -9.87 6.80 2.84
N HIS A 222 -10.07 6.47 4.11
CA HIS A 222 -10.85 7.29 5.04
C HIS A 222 -10.23 8.68 5.26
N LEU A 223 -8.92 8.78 5.48
CA LEU A 223 -8.25 10.08 5.63
C LEU A 223 -8.30 10.91 4.34
N SER A 224 -8.03 10.28 3.19
CA SER A 224 -8.13 10.94 1.89
C SER A 224 -9.53 11.49 1.65
N MET A 225 -10.56 10.67 1.87
CA MET A 225 -11.95 11.09 1.74
C MET A 225 -12.32 12.18 2.76
N ALA A 226 -11.85 12.11 4.00
CA ALA A 226 -12.17 13.12 5.01
C ALA A 226 -11.64 14.50 4.59
N LEU A 227 -10.40 14.56 4.10
CA LEU A 227 -9.78 15.78 3.58
C LEU A 227 -10.49 16.28 2.31
N LEU A 228 -10.84 15.40 1.38
CA LEU A 228 -11.57 15.75 0.15
C LEU A 228 -12.97 16.27 0.44
N ARG A 229 -13.74 15.57 1.28
CA ARG A 229 -15.09 15.98 1.68
C ARG A 229 -15.06 17.32 2.42
N ALA A 230 -14.04 17.57 3.24
CA ALA A 230 -13.82 18.86 3.89
C ALA A 230 -13.49 20.00 2.90
N ALA A 231 -12.90 19.68 1.75
CA ALA A 231 -12.68 20.60 0.63
C ALA A 231 -13.91 20.77 -0.27
N GLY A 232 -15.03 20.08 0.04
CA GLY A 232 -16.23 20.10 -0.78
C GLY A 232 -16.18 19.18 -2.00
N ILE A 233 -15.26 18.21 -2.04
CA ILE A 233 -15.12 17.25 -3.14
C ILE A 233 -15.77 15.91 -2.75
N PRO A 234 -16.81 15.44 -3.46
CA PRO A 234 -17.47 14.17 -3.16
C PRO A 234 -16.52 12.98 -3.38
N ALA A 235 -16.42 12.13 -2.38
CA ALA A 235 -15.57 10.94 -2.42
C ALA A 235 -16.24 9.77 -1.71
N ARG A 236 -16.11 8.56 -2.25
CA ARG A 236 -16.73 7.35 -1.71
C ARG A 236 -15.72 6.22 -1.58
N ILE A 237 -15.88 5.37 -0.58
CA ILE A 237 -15.03 4.20 -0.43
C ILE A 237 -15.50 3.12 -1.38
N VAL A 238 -14.58 2.29 -1.85
CA VAL A 238 -14.88 1.11 -2.64
C VAL A 238 -14.32 -0.12 -1.94
N GLY A 239 -15.15 -1.15 -1.78
CA GLY A 239 -14.78 -2.45 -1.26
C GLY A 239 -14.75 -3.49 -2.36
N GLY A 240 -13.79 -4.40 -2.26
CA GLY A 240 -13.65 -5.48 -3.22
C GLY A 240 -12.53 -6.43 -2.86
N ILE A 241 -11.98 -7.10 -3.88
CA ILE A 241 -10.81 -7.95 -3.73
C ILE A 241 -9.68 -7.47 -4.63
N SER A 242 -8.45 -7.62 -4.14
CA SER A 242 -7.24 -7.53 -4.95
C SER A 242 -6.73 -8.91 -5.32
N LEU A 243 -6.14 -9.03 -6.50
CA LEU A 243 -5.61 -10.28 -7.04
C LEU A 243 -4.09 -10.26 -7.11
N LYS A 244 -3.48 -11.38 -6.71
CA LYS A 244 -2.03 -11.53 -6.74
C LYS A 244 -1.56 -11.98 -8.12
N ARG A 245 -1.23 -11.00 -8.95
CA ARG A 245 -0.63 -11.18 -10.28
C ARG A 245 0.24 -9.99 -10.62
N GLN A 246 1.55 -10.20 -10.65
CA GLN A 246 2.50 -9.14 -10.96
C GLN A 246 2.30 -8.59 -12.37
N TRP A 247 2.52 -7.28 -12.51
CA TRP A 247 2.66 -6.58 -13.79
C TRP A 247 3.78 -5.57 -13.72
N LYS A 248 4.25 -5.12 -14.89
CA LYS A 248 5.44 -4.29 -15.00
C LYS A 248 5.10 -2.97 -15.68
N VAL A 249 5.54 -1.88 -15.06
CA VAL A 249 5.51 -0.53 -15.61
C VAL A 249 6.90 -0.19 -16.13
N PRO A 250 7.08 0.16 -17.41
CA PRO A 250 8.40 0.54 -17.93
C PRO A 250 8.87 1.82 -17.24
N VAL A 251 10.16 1.87 -16.89
CA VAL A 251 10.86 3.07 -16.39
C VAL A 251 12.18 3.23 -17.13
N GLU A 252 12.85 4.37 -16.98
CA GLU A 252 14.05 4.72 -17.76
C GLU A 252 15.11 3.61 -17.78
N ASN A 253 15.34 2.94 -16.65
CA ASN A 253 16.35 1.89 -16.49
C ASN A 253 15.78 0.57 -15.96
N GLY A 254 14.68 0.10 -16.53
CA GLY A 254 14.09 -1.21 -16.22
C GLY A 254 12.58 -1.18 -16.07
N TYR A 255 12.08 -1.87 -15.05
CA TYR A 255 10.65 -1.93 -14.78
C TYR A 255 10.37 -1.65 -13.31
N LEU A 256 9.29 -0.94 -13.03
CA LEU A 256 8.65 -0.96 -11.72
C LEU A 256 7.66 -2.13 -11.71
N VAL A 257 7.90 -3.12 -10.85
CA VAL A 257 6.99 -4.26 -10.67
C VAL A 257 5.92 -3.87 -9.68
N GLN A 258 4.67 -4.04 -10.10
CA GLN A 258 3.49 -3.85 -9.30
C GLN A 258 2.98 -5.21 -8.86
N ASP A 259 2.86 -5.36 -7.54
CA ASP A 259 2.37 -6.57 -6.89
C ASP A 259 1.36 -6.20 -5.80
N MET A 260 0.43 -7.10 -5.55
CA MET A 260 -0.58 -6.93 -4.52
C MET A 260 -0.82 -8.26 -3.82
N GLY A 261 -0.94 -8.23 -2.50
CA GLY A 261 -1.53 -9.33 -1.76
C GLY A 261 -2.91 -9.69 -2.30
N GLN A 262 -3.25 -10.98 -2.28
CA GLN A 262 -4.58 -11.44 -2.65
C GLN A 262 -5.48 -11.42 -1.42
N GLY A 263 -6.68 -10.87 -1.54
CA GLY A 263 -7.57 -10.73 -0.40
C GLY A 263 -8.57 -9.61 -0.59
N GLY A 264 -9.29 -9.30 0.48
CA GLY A 264 -10.08 -8.08 0.56
C GLY A 264 -9.20 -6.84 0.38
N HIS A 265 -9.72 -5.80 -0.28
CA HIS A 265 -9.04 -4.51 -0.42
C HIS A 265 -10.04 -3.37 -0.45
N ALA A 266 -9.64 -2.24 0.11
CA ALA A 266 -10.41 -1.00 0.06
C ALA A 266 -9.61 0.09 -0.66
N TRP A 267 -10.29 0.82 -1.53
CA TRP A 267 -9.76 2.02 -2.19
C TRP A 267 -10.87 3.07 -2.22
N MET A 268 -10.77 4.06 -3.11
CA MET A 268 -11.79 5.11 -3.20
C MET A 268 -12.11 5.52 -4.63
N GLU A 269 -13.26 6.16 -4.79
CA GLU A 269 -13.61 6.89 -6.00
C GLU A 269 -13.83 8.36 -5.66
N ILE A 270 -13.41 9.24 -6.56
CA ILE A 270 -13.57 10.69 -6.45
C ILE A 270 -14.43 11.14 -7.62
N LEU A 271 -15.47 11.92 -7.35
CA LEU A 271 -16.30 12.51 -8.38
C LEU A 271 -15.60 13.73 -8.95
N PHE A 272 -15.36 13.74 -10.25
CA PHE A 272 -15.02 14.94 -11.01
C PHE A 272 -16.27 15.45 -11.71
N SER A 273 -16.53 16.76 -11.63
CA SER A 273 -17.80 17.33 -12.14
C SER A 273 -18.00 17.11 -13.64
N ASP A 274 -16.90 17.00 -14.40
CA ASP A 274 -16.88 16.84 -15.86
C ASP A 274 -16.38 15.48 -16.35
N LEU A 275 -15.87 14.62 -15.46
CA LEU A 275 -15.35 13.29 -15.80
C LEU A 275 -16.13 12.14 -15.13
N GLY A 276 -16.99 12.45 -14.17
CA GLY A 276 -17.69 11.46 -13.36
C GLY A 276 -16.79 10.83 -12.30
N TRP A 277 -17.21 9.68 -11.77
CA TRP A 277 -16.46 8.94 -10.75
C TRP A 277 -15.21 8.29 -11.35
N LEU A 278 -14.05 8.62 -10.80
CA LEU A 278 -12.77 8.02 -11.16
C LEU A 278 -12.19 7.26 -9.96
N SER A 279 -11.51 6.14 -10.22
CA SER A 279 -10.96 5.28 -9.17
C SER A 279 -9.58 5.75 -8.71
N TYR A 280 -9.30 5.63 -7.42
CA TYR A 280 -8.02 5.97 -6.81
C TYR A 280 -7.66 4.94 -5.75
N ASP A 281 -6.44 4.40 -5.84
CA ASP A 281 -5.80 3.71 -4.73
C ASP A 281 -4.73 4.68 -4.16
N PRO A 282 -4.96 5.29 -2.99
CA PRO A 282 -4.03 6.28 -2.43
C PRO A 282 -2.58 5.79 -2.28
N GLN A 283 -2.36 4.48 -2.29
CA GLN A 283 -1.04 3.87 -2.16
C GLN A 283 -0.40 3.52 -3.50
N GLN A 284 -1.16 3.47 -4.60
CA GLN A 284 -0.71 2.90 -5.86
C GLN A 284 -1.04 3.74 -7.09
N SER A 285 -2.26 4.25 -7.21
CA SER A 285 -2.73 4.81 -8.47
C SER A 285 -3.75 5.94 -8.35
N ARG A 286 -3.77 6.79 -9.37
CA ARG A 286 -4.71 7.90 -9.52
C ARG A 286 -5.54 7.73 -10.79
N GLN A 287 -6.81 8.14 -10.73
CA GLN A 287 -7.81 8.08 -11.81
C GLN A 287 -8.19 6.68 -12.31
N PHE A 288 -7.42 5.63 -12.01
CA PHE A 288 -7.72 4.26 -12.34
C PHE A 288 -7.33 3.30 -11.22
N THR A 289 -7.89 2.09 -11.28
CA THR A 289 -7.38 0.91 -10.58
C THR A 289 -6.98 -0.13 -11.61
N SER A 290 -5.93 -0.91 -11.33
CA SER A 290 -5.47 -1.96 -12.25
C SER A 290 -6.50 -3.09 -12.39
N THR A 291 -6.33 -3.95 -13.39
CA THR A 291 -7.14 -5.17 -13.58
C THR A 291 -7.00 -6.22 -12.47
N ARG A 292 -6.23 -5.90 -11.41
CA ARG A 292 -6.09 -6.72 -10.20
C ARG A 292 -7.10 -6.31 -9.14
N HIS A 293 -7.92 -5.27 -9.38
CA HIS A 293 -8.99 -4.83 -8.49
C HIS A 293 -10.34 -5.32 -9.03
N ILE A 294 -11.03 -6.18 -8.27
CA ILE A 294 -12.43 -6.52 -8.54
C ILE A 294 -13.30 -5.75 -7.57
N LYS A 295 -14.07 -4.79 -8.10
CA LYS A 295 -15.04 -4.01 -7.34
C LYS A 295 -16.25 -4.86 -6.96
N GLN A 296 -16.66 -4.80 -5.69
CA GLN A 296 -17.85 -5.47 -5.18
C GLN A 296 -18.88 -4.46 -4.66
N THR A 297 -18.43 -3.45 -3.89
CA THR A 297 -19.29 -2.53 -3.15
C THR A 297 -18.72 -1.11 -3.13
N HIS A 298 -19.54 -0.11 -2.83
CA HIS A 298 -19.10 1.25 -2.54
C HIS A 298 -20.01 1.97 -1.54
N GLY A 299 -19.52 2.95 -0.79
CA GLY A 299 -20.35 3.61 0.23
C GLY A 299 -19.73 4.83 0.86
N LEU A 300 -20.28 5.29 1.99
CA LEU A 300 -19.79 6.47 2.70
C LEU A 300 -18.54 6.14 3.52
N ASP A 301 -18.47 4.94 4.09
CA ASP A 301 -17.28 4.42 4.78
C ASP A 301 -17.26 2.89 4.79
N SER A 302 -16.25 2.31 5.45
CA SER A 302 -16.05 0.86 5.49
C SER A 302 -17.24 0.05 6.02
N LYS A 303 -18.14 0.64 6.81
CA LYS A 303 -19.33 -0.04 7.33
C LYS A 303 -20.35 -0.37 6.24
N ASP A 304 -20.32 0.37 5.13
CA ASP A 304 -21.24 0.17 4.00
C ASP A 304 -20.74 -0.90 3.01
N ILE A 305 -19.46 -1.26 3.06
CA ILE A 305 -18.81 -2.09 2.03
C ILE A 305 -18.40 -3.49 2.48
N ASN A 306 -18.44 -3.79 3.78
CA ASN A 306 -17.92 -5.03 4.34
C ASN A 306 -18.93 -6.17 4.38
N ASP A 307 -18.40 -7.39 4.24
CA ASP A 307 -19.10 -8.60 4.63
C ASP A 307 -19.22 -8.67 6.16
N SER A 308 -20.35 -9.16 6.65
CA SER A 308 -20.64 -9.22 8.09
C SER A 308 -21.42 -10.48 8.46
N TRP A 309 -21.18 -11.01 9.65
CA TRP A 309 -21.95 -12.12 10.19
C TRP A 309 -22.25 -11.95 11.66
N SER A 310 -23.29 -12.63 12.11
CA SER A 310 -23.63 -12.76 13.51
C SER A 310 -23.97 -14.21 13.82
N ALA A 311 -23.60 -14.69 15.00
CA ALA A 311 -23.91 -16.05 15.42
C ALA A 311 -24.28 -16.14 16.90
N SER A 312 -24.91 -17.24 17.30
CA SER A 312 -25.33 -17.50 18.68
C SER A 312 -25.25 -18.99 18.98
N PRO A 313 -24.74 -19.42 20.16
CA PRO A 313 -24.18 -18.58 21.22
C PRO A 313 -22.75 -18.09 20.94
N TYR A 314 -22.08 -18.66 19.94
CA TYR A 314 -20.67 -18.46 19.68
C TYR A 314 -20.45 -18.05 18.22
N LEU A 315 -19.42 -17.23 17.98
CA LEU A 315 -18.96 -16.90 16.63
C LEU A 315 -18.01 -18.00 16.14
N PRO A 316 -18.35 -18.74 15.07
CA PRO A 316 -17.41 -19.70 14.48
C PRO A 316 -16.24 -18.96 13.86
N ARG A 317 -15.08 -19.65 13.78
CA ARG A 317 -13.87 -19.07 13.20
C ARG A 317 -14.06 -18.91 11.70
N TYR A 318 -13.89 -17.69 11.21
CA TYR A 318 -13.97 -17.35 9.79
C TYR A 318 -12.60 -17.56 9.10
N SER A 319 -12.63 -18.08 7.88
CA SER A 319 -11.51 -18.06 6.95
C SER A 319 -11.99 -17.85 5.52
N GLU A 320 -11.10 -17.31 4.69
CA GLU A 320 -11.36 -17.05 3.27
C GLU A 320 -10.17 -17.52 2.45
N ASP A 321 -10.47 -18.22 1.36
CA ASP A 321 -9.52 -18.58 0.31
C ASP A 321 -10.03 -17.99 -1.01
N ILE A 322 -9.15 -17.32 -1.75
CA ILE A 322 -9.47 -16.75 -3.05
C ILE A 322 -8.56 -17.43 -4.06
N GLU A 323 -9.15 -17.95 -5.12
CA GLU A 323 -8.43 -18.50 -6.26
C GLU A 323 -8.75 -17.66 -7.49
N ALA A 324 -7.73 -17.12 -8.16
CA ALA A 324 -7.89 -16.32 -9.35
C ALA A 324 -7.02 -16.85 -10.48
N VAL A 325 -7.67 -17.37 -11.53
CA VAL A 325 -7.02 -17.87 -12.74
C VAL A 325 -7.14 -16.81 -13.83
N PHE A 326 -5.99 -16.25 -14.22
CA PHE A 326 -5.90 -15.31 -15.34
C PHE A 326 -5.85 -16.09 -16.65
N ASN A 327 -7.00 -16.24 -17.31
CA ASN A 327 -7.11 -16.88 -18.63
C ASN A 327 -6.50 -16.01 -19.74
N ASN A 328 -6.52 -14.69 -19.55
CA ASN A 328 -5.83 -13.71 -20.38
C ASN A 328 -5.36 -12.55 -19.50
N ASP A 329 -4.22 -11.95 -19.82
CA ASP A 329 -3.61 -10.87 -19.03
C ASP A 329 -2.74 -9.97 -19.93
N ASP A 330 -3.39 -9.07 -20.65
CA ASP A 330 -2.76 -8.13 -21.59
C ASP A 330 -2.43 -6.81 -20.90
N VAL A 331 -1.14 -6.53 -20.73
CA VAL A 331 -0.65 -5.27 -20.14
C VAL A 331 0.14 -4.51 -21.19
N ASN A 332 -0.50 -3.52 -21.82
CA ASN A 332 0.07 -2.73 -22.91
C ASN A 332 0.19 -1.27 -22.49
N ILE A 333 1.18 -0.96 -21.66
CA ILE A 333 1.40 0.37 -21.10
C ILE A 333 2.77 0.93 -21.48
N LYS A 334 2.86 2.26 -21.56
CA LYS A 334 4.10 3.00 -21.86
C LYS A 334 4.24 4.16 -20.88
N LEU A 335 5.48 4.42 -20.46
CA LEU A 335 5.81 5.62 -19.70
C LEU A 335 5.84 6.82 -20.63
N ARG A 336 5.02 7.81 -20.34
CA ARG A 336 4.95 9.07 -21.09
C ARG A 336 5.77 10.18 -20.44
N ALA A 337 5.63 10.31 -19.12
CA ALA A 337 6.30 11.34 -18.33
C ALA A 337 6.37 10.90 -16.86
N SER A 338 7.07 11.69 -16.04
CA SER A 338 7.10 11.51 -14.60
C SER A 338 7.00 12.87 -13.89
N LYS A 339 6.45 12.91 -12.68
CA LYS A 339 6.35 14.10 -11.83
C LYS A 339 6.95 13.81 -10.46
N ASP A 340 7.63 14.78 -9.85
CA ASP A 340 8.48 14.58 -8.65
C ASP A 340 7.73 14.48 -7.30
N ALA A 341 6.43 14.16 -7.32
CA ALA A 341 5.62 13.97 -6.11
C ALA A 341 4.54 12.90 -6.35
N PRO A 342 4.21 12.05 -5.36
CA PRO A 342 4.73 11.98 -3.99
C PRO A 342 6.08 11.23 -3.89
N VAL A 343 6.61 11.03 -2.67
CA VAL A 343 7.87 10.29 -2.41
C VAL A 343 7.79 8.80 -2.70
N SER A 344 6.58 8.25 -2.88
CA SER A 344 6.33 6.88 -3.33
C SER A 344 5.97 6.84 -4.81
N TYR A 345 6.25 5.74 -5.51
CA TYR A 345 5.79 5.61 -6.90
C TYR A 345 4.27 5.52 -6.94
N ILE A 346 3.66 6.41 -7.70
CA ILE A 346 2.22 6.41 -7.98
C ILE A 346 2.00 6.37 -9.48
N MET A 347 1.14 5.50 -9.96
CA MET A 347 0.77 5.46 -11.37
C MET A 347 -0.42 6.37 -11.62
N SER A 348 -0.40 7.10 -12.72
CA SER A 348 -1.50 7.98 -13.12
C SER A 348 -1.61 7.98 -14.63
N ASN A 349 -2.82 8.17 -15.15
CA ASN A 349 -2.98 8.50 -16.57
C ASN A 349 -2.65 9.99 -16.77
N ASN A 350 -2.59 10.44 -18.03
CA ASN A 350 -2.39 11.86 -18.29
C ASN A 350 -3.68 12.67 -18.07
N LEU A 351 -3.95 13.10 -16.83
CA LEU A 351 -4.99 14.08 -16.53
C LEU A 351 -4.41 15.50 -16.47
N THR A 352 -4.79 16.31 -17.46
CA THR A 352 -4.49 17.75 -17.49
C THR A 352 -5.68 18.53 -16.95
N ALA A 353 -5.43 19.62 -16.23
CA ALA A 353 -6.47 20.49 -15.75
C ALA A 353 -6.21 21.94 -16.17
N LYS A 354 -7.23 22.60 -16.68
CA LYS A 354 -7.22 24.04 -16.98
C LYS A 354 -8.45 24.65 -16.34
N ALA A 355 -8.26 25.61 -15.45
CA ALA A 355 -9.42 26.33 -14.90
C ALA A 355 -10.22 26.94 -16.05
N ALA A 356 -11.52 26.62 -16.14
CA ALA A 356 -12.41 27.33 -17.03
C ALA A 356 -12.27 28.84 -16.80
N ALA A 357 -12.24 29.64 -17.88
CA ALA A 357 -12.14 31.09 -17.77
C ALA A 357 -13.25 31.58 -16.82
N PRO A 358 -12.94 32.46 -15.84
CA PRO A 358 -13.95 32.93 -14.92
C PRO A 358 -15.07 33.61 -15.72
N GLU A 359 -16.29 33.08 -15.63
CA GLU A 359 -17.47 33.85 -16.02
C GLU A 359 -17.44 35.17 -15.26
N LYS A 360 -17.43 36.29 -15.99
CA LYS A 360 -17.49 37.63 -15.41
C LYS A 360 -18.78 37.77 -14.60
N ILE A 361 -18.70 37.64 -13.28
CA ILE A 361 -19.80 37.94 -12.37
C ILE A 361 -19.27 38.79 -11.21
N LEU A 362 -20.00 39.87 -10.94
CA LEU A 362 -19.71 40.94 -9.99
C LEU A 362 -19.47 40.42 -8.55
N PRO A 363 -18.62 41.08 -7.75
CA PRO A 363 -18.29 40.61 -6.41
C PRO A 363 -19.49 40.71 -5.45
N PRO A 364 -19.82 39.64 -4.69
CA PRO A 364 -20.69 39.76 -3.54
C PRO A 364 -19.98 40.51 -2.39
N SER A 365 -20.74 41.31 -1.64
CA SER A 365 -20.21 42.10 -0.52
C SER A 365 -19.68 41.20 0.59
N VAL A 366 -18.39 41.32 0.90
CA VAL A 366 -17.72 40.59 1.99
C VAL A 366 -17.98 41.31 3.31
N LYS A 367 -18.57 40.60 4.30
CA LYS A 367 -18.46 40.97 5.72
C LYS A 367 -17.13 40.43 6.27
N PRO A 368 -16.45 41.13 7.20
CA PRO A 368 -15.15 40.68 7.71
C PRO A 368 -15.27 39.37 8.48
N ALA A 369 -14.35 38.44 8.20
CA ALA A 369 -14.20 37.19 8.95
C ALA A 369 -13.65 37.44 10.36
N PRO A 370 -13.98 36.61 11.36
CA PRO A 370 -13.38 36.67 12.69
C PRO A 370 -11.88 36.32 12.66
N PRO A 371 -11.08 36.80 13.64
CA PRO A 371 -9.64 36.57 13.67
C PRO A 371 -9.29 35.08 13.78
N ALA A 372 -8.24 34.69 13.07
CA ALA A 372 -7.77 33.31 12.96
C ALA A 372 -7.47 32.69 14.35
N PRO A 373 -7.85 31.42 14.57
CA PRO A 373 -7.37 30.67 15.72
C PRO A 373 -5.85 30.51 15.66
N LYS A 374 -5.21 30.48 16.83
CA LYS A 374 -3.76 30.23 16.99
C LYS A 374 -3.36 28.95 16.24
N PRO A 375 -2.15 28.90 15.65
CA PRO A 375 -1.68 27.74 14.94
C PRO A 375 -1.69 26.51 15.86
N ALA A 376 -2.40 25.47 15.42
CA ALA A 376 -2.25 24.14 16.00
C ALA A 376 -0.78 23.71 15.88
N PRO A 377 -0.23 22.97 16.85
CA PRO A 377 1.14 22.49 16.78
C PRO A 377 1.35 21.75 15.46
N VAL A 378 2.42 22.11 14.77
CA VAL A 378 2.92 21.37 13.61
C VAL A 378 3.13 19.93 14.08
N ILE A 379 2.25 19.02 13.65
CA ILE A 379 2.51 17.59 13.78
C ILE A 379 3.65 17.33 12.81
N THR A 380 4.87 17.36 13.33
CA THR A 380 6.06 16.94 12.60
C THR A 380 5.85 15.50 12.16
N PRO A 381 6.00 15.17 10.86
CA PRO A 381 6.01 13.80 10.39
C PRO A 381 7.01 12.97 11.21
N PRO A 382 6.80 11.66 11.38
CA PRO A 382 7.80 10.82 12.01
C PRO A 382 9.11 10.97 11.22
N LEU A 383 10.14 11.43 11.93
CA LEU A 383 11.51 11.51 11.47
C LEU A 383 11.87 10.23 10.71
N ARG A 384 12.56 10.39 9.56
CA ARG A 384 13.32 9.30 8.93
C ARG A 384 14.07 8.52 10.01
N PRO A 385 14.26 7.20 9.85
CA PRO A 385 14.94 6.38 10.86
C PRO A 385 16.20 7.09 11.36
N VAL A 386 16.31 7.23 12.68
CA VAL A 386 17.44 7.89 13.34
C VAL A 386 18.71 7.17 12.85
N PRO A 387 19.68 7.88 12.24
CA PRO A 387 20.92 7.24 11.83
C PRO A 387 21.57 6.58 13.04
N PRO A 388 22.15 5.37 12.87
CA PRO A 388 22.63 4.59 14.00
C PRO A 388 23.68 5.37 14.82
N PRO A 389 23.81 5.09 16.14
CA PRO A 389 24.83 5.70 16.99
C PRO A 389 26.23 5.59 16.38
N LYS A 390 27.01 6.68 16.43
CA LYS A 390 28.32 6.78 15.76
C LYS A 390 29.41 5.87 16.35
N LYS A 391 29.17 5.17 17.47
CA LYS A 391 30.08 4.21 18.11
C LYS A 391 29.30 3.19 18.97
N GLY A 392 29.80 1.96 19.03
CA GLY A 392 29.25 0.90 19.89
C GLY A 392 28.36 -0.10 19.15
N THR A 393 27.65 -0.95 19.89
CA THR A 393 26.70 -1.90 19.30
C THR A 393 25.45 -1.16 18.83
N VAL A 394 25.08 -1.34 17.57
CA VAL A 394 23.91 -0.72 16.95
C VAL A 394 22.99 -1.80 16.39
N GLU A 395 21.69 -1.54 16.46
CA GLU A 395 20.64 -2.30 15.78
C GLU A 395 19.77 -1.29 15.01
N PHE A 396 19.61 -1.47 13.70
CA PHE A 396 18.86 -0.54 12.86
C PHE A 396 18.19 -1.28 11.69
N GLY A 397 17.16 -0.68 11.09
CA GLY A 397 16.39 -1.24 9.99
C GLY A 397 14.90 -0.90 10.11
N ASN A 398 14.08 -1.46 9.23
CA ASN A 398 12.62 -1.42 9.36
C ASN A 398 12.17 -2.58 10.25
N THR A 399 11.73 -2.29 11.47
CA THR A 399 11.43 -3.30 12.49
C THR A 399 9.94 -3.52 12.75
N GLU A 400 9.06 -2.83 12.03
CA GLU A 400 7.60 -2.92 12.25
C GLU A 400 6.98 -4.02 11.37
N PHE A 401 6.35 -5.02 11.98
CA PHE A 401 5.58 -6.05 11.29
C PHE A 401 4.55 -6.68 12.23
N PRO A 402 3.44 -7.23 11.72
CA PRO A 402 2.43 -7.87 12.55
C PRO A 402 2.91 -9.24 13.07
N THR A 403 2.67 -9.52 14.35
CA THR A 403 2.89 -10.85 14.93
C THR A 403 1.79 -11.84 14.56
N LEU A 404 0.59 -11.34 14.23
CA LEU A 404 -0.59 -12.12 13.82
C LEU A 404 -1.29 -11.42 12.65
N VAL A 405 -1.85 -12.23 11.75
CA VAL A 405 -2.64 -11.78 10.60
C VAL A 405 -4.09 -12.20 10.87
N ASP A 406 -4.92 -11.25 11.28
CA ASP A 406 -6.35 -11.47 11.49
C ASP A 406 -7.12 -10.98 10.25
N VAL A 407 -8.16 -11.72 9.84
CA VAL A 407 -8.96 -11.40 8.64
C VAL A 407 -10.36 -10.88 8.97
N TYR A 408 -10.66 -10.68 10.26
CA TYR A 408 -11.95 -10.17 10.75
C TYR A 408 -11.86 -9.58 12.16
N GLN A 409 -12.84 -8.75 12.52
CA GLN A 409 -13.01 -8.16 13.85
C GLN A 409 -14.31 -8.61 14.50
N ILE A 410 -14.32 -8.73 15.82
CA ILE A 410 -15.47 -9.17 16.62
C ILE A 410 -15.96 -8.03 17.51
N ILE A 411 -17.28 -7.78 17.48
CA ILE A 411 -17.98 -6.88 18.41
C ILE A 411 -19.21 -7.63 18.93
N GLY A 412 -19.16 -8.05 20.20
CA GLY A 412 -20.22 -8.84 20.83
C GLY A 412 -20.40 -10.18 20.12
N ASN A 413 -21.59 -10.40 19.55
CA ASN A 413 -21.96 -11.61 18.80
C ASN A 413 -21.94 -11.42 17.27
N ALA A 414 -21.38 -10.31 16.80
CA ALA A 414 -21.22 -9.98 15.40
C ALA A 414 -19.74 -9.84 15.05
N ALA A 415 -19.42 -10.14 13.81
CA ALA A 415 -18.10 -9.95 13.24
C ALA A 415 -18.19 -9.35 11.84
N THR A 416 -17.14 -8.63 11.47
CA THR A 416 -17.02 -7.96 10.18
C THR A 416 -15.69 -8.34 9.56
N ARG A 417 -15.71 -8.65 8.26
CA ARG A 417 -14.50 -8.89 7.48
C ARG A 417 -13.58 -7.67 7.53
N VAL A 418 -12.28 -7.90 7.66
CA VAL A 418 -11.26 -6.86 7.52
C VAL A 418 -10.55 -7.07 6.19
N PHE A 419 -10.09 -5.98 5.56
CA PHE A 419 -9.39 -6.02 4.28
C PHE A 419 -7.87 -6.26 4.41
N ASP A 420 -7.43 -6.72 5.58
CA ASP A 420 -6.03 -7.01 5.82
C ASP A 420 -5.63 -8.29 5.07
N LYS A 421 -4.54 -8.22 4.31
CA LYS A 421 -4.09 -9.29 3.40
C LYS A 421 -2.59 -9.45 3.46
N GLU A 422 -2.10 -10.68 3.54
CA GLU A 422 -0.65 -10.91 3.48
C GLU A 422 -0.07 -10.28 2.21
N THR A 423 0.89 -9.38 2.40
CA THR A 423 1.39 -8.54 1.32
C THR A 423 2.37 -9.29 0.41
N ALA A 424 3.12 -10.26 0.94
CA ALA A 424 4.30 -10.76 0.24
C ALA A 424 4.12 -12.07 -0.58
N GLU A 425 4.82 -12.17 -1.72
CA GLU A 425 5.01 -13.43 -2.45
C GLU A 425 5.85 -14.39 -1.62
N HIS A 426 5.68 -15.72 -1.79
CA HIS A 426 6.73 -16.62 -1.31
C HIS A 426 8.04 -16.19 -1.97
N VAL A 427 8.95 -15.62 -1.18
CA VAL A 427 10.24 -15.08 -1.63
C VAL A 427 11.20 -16.18 -2.10
N THR A 428 10.75 -17.43 -2.05
CA THR A 428 11.40 -18.64 -2.54
C THR A 428 10.78 -19.18 -3.83
N SER A 429 9.89 -18.42 -4.46
CA SER A 429 9.21 -18.82 -5.68
C SER A 429 10.11 -18.63 -6.92
N ARG A 430 9.73 -17.74 -7.83
CA ARG A 430 10.39 -17.57 -9.13
C ARG A 430 11.50 -16.52 -9.08
N TYR A 431 11.32 -15.47 -8.31
CA TYR A 431 12.22 -14.32 -8.24
C TYR A 431 13.15 -14.38 -7.03
N VAL A 432 14.31 -13.75 -7.17
CA VAL A 432 15.21 -13.42 -6.07
C VAL A 432 15.01 -11.95 -5.72
N TYR A 433 14.95 -11.66 -4.43
CA TYR A 433 14.67 -10.33 -3.89
C TYR A 433 15.88 -9.75 -3.16
N ALA A 434 16.06 -8.43 -3.26
CA ALA A 434 17.10 -7.69 -2.57
C ALA A 434 16.56 -6.41 -1.93
N GLN A 435 17.02 -6.13 -0.72
CA GLN A 435 16.73 -4.91 0.05
C GLN A 435 18.03 -4.20 0.39
N ALA A 436 18.12 -2.90 0.11
CA ALA A 436 19.30 -2.12 0.42
C ALA A 436 19.24 -1.53 1.84
N PHE A 437 20.42 -1.29 2.40
CA PHE A 437 20.63 -0.49 3.61
C PHE A 437 21.95 0.28 3.50
N THR A 438 22.07 1.37 4.24
CA THR A 438 23.26 2.24 4.21
C THR A 438 23.93 2.28 5.57
N ILE A 439 25.26 2.27 5.58
CA ILE A 439 26.07 2.51 6.78
C ILE A 439 27.00 3.70 6.57
N GLU A 440 27.03 4.61 7.55
CA GLU A 440 27.85 5.83 7.50
C GLU A 440 29.28 5.62 8.01
N SER A 441 29.53 4.54 8.74
CA SER A 441 30.81 4.26 9.41
C SER A 441 31.12 2.77 9.32
N ALA A 442 32.41 2.43 9.35
CA ALA A 442 32.84 1.05 9.31
C ALA A 442 32.24 0.27 10.48
N MET A 443 31.71 -0.92 10.19
CA MET A 443 30.95 -1.71 11.14
C MET A 443 31.34 -3.17 11.04
N THR A 444 31.63 -3.79 12.18
CA THR A 444 31.71 -5.24 12.30
C THR A 444 30.30 -5.82 12.34
N LEU A 445 29.91 -6.56 11.32
CA LEU A 445 28.56 -7.11 11.15
C LEU A 445 28.38 -8.33 12.05
N GLN A 446 27.46 -8.25 13.01
CA GLN A 446 27.16 -9.35 13.94
C GLN A 446 26.08 -10.29 13.39
N GLY A 447 25.09 -9.73 12.68
CA GLY A 447 24.03 -10.50 12.06
C GLY A 447 22.95 -9.61 11.45
N ILE A 448 22.06 -10.24 10.69
CA ILE A 448 20.88 -9.60 10.11
C ILE A 448 19.68 -10.50 10.40
N SER A 449 18.58 -9.92 10.86
CA SER A 449 17.32 -10.65 11.04
C SER A 449 16.31 -10.20 10.01
N LEU A 450 15.56 -11.14 9.44
CA LEU A 450 14.47 -10.87 8.49
C LEU A 450 13.13 -11.21 9.15
N ALA A 451 12.11 -10.38 8.95
CA ALA A 451 10.75 -10.69 9.41
C ALA A 451 10.10 -11.67 8.43
N MET A 452 10.03 -12.95 8.81
CA MET A 452 9.65 -14.04 7.92
C MET A 452 8.50 -14.87 8.48
N HIS A 453 7.78 -15.53 7.58
CA HIS A 453 6.76 -16.52 7.92
C HIS A 453 7.03 -17.80 7.13
N LYS A 454 7.22 -18.92 7.84
CA LYS A 454 7.40 -20.25 7.23
C LYS A 454 6.04 -20.90 7.00
N PHE A 455 5.76 -21.26 5.75
CA PHE A 455 4.55 -21.99 5.35
C PHE A 455 4.80 -23.50 5.28
N GLY A 456 6.01 -23.90 4.92
CA GLY A 456 6.36 -25.31 4.77
C GLY A 456 7.70 -25.51 4.08
N GLY A 457 7.88 -26.73 3.57
CA GLY A 457 9.07 -27.11 2.81
C GLY A 457 10.21 -27.66 3.64
N ASP A 458 11.17 -28.25 2.93
CA ASP A 458 12.47 -28.66 3.41
C ASP A 458 13.57 -27.86 2.68
N GLY A 459 14.76 -27.75 3.30
CA GLY A 459 15.87 -27.01 2.71
C GLY A 459 16.51 -25.98 3.65
N THR A 460 17.23 -25.03 3.06
CA THR A 460 18.00 -24.04 3.81
C THR A 460 17.80 -22.63 3.28
N LEU A 461 17.84 -21.66 4.19
CA LEU A 461 17.87 -20.23 3.90
C LEU A 461 19.26 -19.67 4.20
N TYR A 462 19.69 -18.69 3.44
CA TYR A 462 20.87 -17.89 3.72
C TYR A 462 20.73 -16.52 3.05
N ILE A 463 21.56 -15.57 3.46
CA ILE A 463 21.60 -14.24 2.84
C ILE A 463 22.99 -13.93 2.32
N ASP A 464 23.05 -13.22 1.20
CA ASP A 464 24.26 -12.56 0.73
C ASP A 464 24.15 -11.06 1.07
N VAL A 465 25.21 -10.47 1.62
CA VAL A 465 25.35 -9.03 1.86
C VAL A 465 26.42 -8.51 0.91
N VAL A 466 25.98 -7.86 -0.17
CA VAL A 466 26.87 -7.38 -1.24
C VAL A 466 26.89 -5.85 -1.27
N LYS A 467 28.00 -5.27 -1.71
CA LYS A 467 28.09 -3.82 -1.86
C LYS A 467 27.25 -3.35 -3.06
N ASP A 468 26.72 -2.14 -2.98
CA ASP A 468 26.07 -1.49 -4.11
C ASP A 468 27.05 -1.20 -5.25
N GLU A 469 26.63 -1.51 -6.47
CA GLU A 469 27.31 -1.19 -7.73
C GLU A 469 26.31 -0.46 -8.63
N ASN A 470 26.39 0.88 -8.67
CA ASN A 470 25.53 1.75 -9.48
C ASN A 470 24.03 1.55 -9.21
N GLY A 471 23.64 1.52 -7.93
CA GLY A 471 22.25 1.37 -7.51
C GLY A 471 21.71 -0.06 -7.61
N LYS A 472 22.58 -1.05 -7.80
CA LYS A 472 22.22 -2.48 -7.92
C LYS A 472 23.11 -3.35 -7.02
N PRO A 473 22.64 -4.54 -6.60
CA PRO A 473 23.48 -5.50 -5.91
C PRO A 473 24.70 -5.91 -6.74
N GLY A 474 25.89 -5.73 -6.19
CA GLY A 474 27.16 -6.16 -6.79
C GLY A 474 27.38 -7.66 -6.79
N LEU A 475 28.57 -8.08 -7.24
CA LEU A 475 28.90 -9.51 -7.43
C LEU A 475 29.66 -10.15 -6.26
N SER A 476 30.18 -9.34 -5.32
CA SER A 476 31.00 -9.81 -4.20
C SER A 476 30.49 -9.27 -2.87
N GLY A 477 30.63 -10.07 -1.83
CA GLY A 477 30.12 -9.74 -0.51
C GLY A 477 30.24 -10.91 0.47
N GLU A 478 29.51 -10.78 1.57
CA GLU A 478 29.56 -11.71 2.70
C GLU A 478 28.33 -12.61 2.69
N ARG A 479 28.51 -13.91 2.92
CA ARG A 479 27.42 -14.87 2.98
C ARG A 479 27.18 -15.31 4.42
N SER A 480 25.92 -15.35 4.84
CA SER A 480 25.57 -15.91 6.14
C SER A 480 25.79 -17.43 6.19
N LEU A 481 25.89 -17.96 7.41
CA LEU A 481 25.71 -19.39 7.65
C LEU A 481 24.30 -19.82 7.20
N LEU A 482 24.17 -21.11 6.87
CA LEU A 482 22.92 -21.71 6.44
C LEU A 482 21.96 -21.88 7.63
N VAL A 483 20.70 -21.49 7.44
CA VAL A 483 19.61 -21.72 8.40
C VAL A 483 18.74 -22.85 7.85
N SER A 484 18.72 -23.99 8.53
CA SER A 484 17.84 -25.11 8.14
C SER A 484 16.37 -24.77 8.39
N LEU A 485 15.49 -25.03 7.43
CA LEU A 485 14.05 -24.90 7.66
C LEU A 485 13.55 -25.85 8.74
N GLY A 486 14.23 -26.98 8.98
CA GLY A 486 13.90 -27.91 10.05
C GLY A 486 14.06 -27.31 11.45
N SER A 487 14.97 -26.34 11.64
CA SER A 487 15.14 -25.65 12.93
C SER A 487 14.16 -24.48 13.12
N ILE A 488 13.52 -24.03 12.04
CA ILE A 488 12.53 -22.95 12.08
C ILE A 488 11.16 -23.54 12.45
N LYS A 489 10.67 -23.18 13.64
CA LYS A 489 9.36 -23.60 14.15
C LYS A 489 8.25 -22.98 13.31
N PHE A 490 7.30 -23.82 12.87
CA PHE A 490 6.06 -23.34 12.28
C PHE A 490 5.22 -22.67 13.37
N ARG A 491 4.82 -21.42 13.14
CA ARG A 491 3.91 -20.66 14.00
C ARG A 491 3.14 -19.63 13.16
N PRO A 492 1.89 -19.29 13.52
CA PRO A 492 1.13 -18.26 12.82
C PRO A 492 1.83 -16.91 12.84
N GLY A 493 1.71 -16.17 11.73
CA GLY A 493 2.22 -14.81 11.58
C GLY A 493 3.73 -14.72 11.36
N TYR A 494 4.22 -13.47 11.31
CA TYR A 494 5.62 -13.19 10.99
C TYR A 494 6.50 -13.14 12.25
N TYR A 495 7.78 -13.42 12.07
CA TYR A 495 8.77 -13.40 13.14
C TYR A 495 10.20 -13.24 12.65
N TRP A 496 11.08 -12.84 13.56
CA TRP A 496 12.51 -12.74 13.25
C TRP A 496 13.15 -14.10 12.99
N ILE A 497 13.81 -14.23 11.85
CA ILE A 497 14.77 -15.29 11.55
C ILE A 497 16.16 -14.65 11.45
N ASP A 498 17.09 -15.12 12.28
CA ASP A 498 18.42 -14.56 12.41
C ASP A 498 19.42 -15.24 11.46
N PHE A 499 20.20 -14.41 10.77
CA PHE A 499 21.30 -14.84 9.90
C PHE A 499 22.63 -14.29 10.46
N VAL A 500 23.54 -15.20 10.76
CA VAL A 500 24.88 -14.89 11.31
C VAL A 500 25.96 -15.22 10.28
N PHE A 501 27.10 -14.52 10.34
CA PHE A 501 28.13 -14.58 9.29
C PHE A 501 29.40 -15.35 9.67
N ALA A 502 29.53 -15.76 10.93
CA ALA A 502 30.67 -16.53 11.41
C ALA A 502 30.22 -17.45 12.55
N LYS A 503 30.94 -18.56 12.76
CA LYS A 503 30.73 -19.39 13.95
C LYS A 503 31.30 -18.71 15.19
N GLU A 504 30.94 -19.21 16.36
CA GLU A 504 31.48 -18.72 17.62
C GLU A 504 33.02 -18.77 17.60
N LYS A 505 33.67 -17.63 17.90
CA LYS A 505 35.13 -17.39 17.89
C LYS A 505 35.80 -17.23 16.51
N GLU A 506 35.07 -17.28 15.41
CA GLU A 506 35.57 -16.88 14.09
C GLU A 506 35.50 -15.35 13.91
N PRO A 507 36.39 -14.74 13.11
CA PRO A 507 36.34 -13.30 12.86
C PRO A 507 35.06 -12.93 12.10
N LEU A 508 34.37 -11.90 12.57
CA LEU A 508 33.18 -11.36 11.91
C LEU A 508 33.57 -10.44 10.74
N PRO A 509 32.75 -10.38 9.67
CA PRO A 509 33.02 -9.49 8.56
C PRO A 509 32.94 -8.01 8.96
N VAL A 510 33.76 -7.19 8.30
CA VAL A 510 33.81 -5.74 8.50
C VAL A 510 33.35 -5.06 7.22
N LEU A 511 32.25 -4.33 7.31
CA LEU A 511 31.72 -3.53 6.23
C LEU A 511 32.27 -2.09 6.34
N GLY A 512 32.76 -1.53 5.24
CA GLY A 512 33.12 -0.11 5.17
C GLY A 512 31.89 0.78 4.95
N PRO A 513 32.01 2.12 5.05
CA PRO A 513 30.90 3.01 4.73
C PRO A 513 30.36 2.81 3.30
N GLY A 514 29.03 2.83 3.13
CA GLY A 514 28.38 2.68 1.82
C GLY A 514 26.97 2.08 1.87
N LYS A 515 26.37 1.92 0.68
CA LYS A 515 25.11 1.19 0.45
C LYS A 515 25.41 -0.29 0.20
N TYR A 516 24.64 -1.15 0.82
CA TYR A 516 24.75 -2.61 0.77
C TYR A 516 23.38 -3.23 0.51
N TRP A 517 23.37 -4.44 -0.03
CA TRP A 517 22.16 -5.18 -0.39
C TRP A 517 22.10 -6.50 0.36
N ILE A 518 20.97 -6.74 1.02
CA ILE A 518 20.59 -8.03 1.57
C ILE A 518 19.87 -8.81 0.47
N ILE A 519 20.47 -9.90 0.00
CA ILE A 519 19.87 -10.79 -0.99
C ILE A 519 19.44 -12.06 -0.29
N MET A 520 18.15 -12.38 -0.32
CA MET A 520 17.64 -13.63 0.23
C MET A 520 17.90 -14.78 -0.75
N ARG A 521 18.47 -15.88 -0.24
CA ARG A 521 18.75 -17.10 -0.99
C ARG A 521 18.19 -18.32 -0.28
N HIS A 522 17.88 -19.34 -1.07
CA HIS A 522 17.42 -20.61 -0.56
C HIS A 522 17.94 -21.78 -1.40
N SER A 523 17.85 -22.98 -0.83
CA SER A 523 17.97 -24.26 -1.51
C SER A 523 16.88 -25.21 -1.02
N GLY A 524 16.56 -26.25 -1.79
CA GLY A 524 15.44 -27.15 -1.51
C GLY A 524 14.08 -26.50 -1.79
N GLU A 525 13.00 -27.14 -1.32
CA GLU A 525 11.62 -26.71 -1.50
C GLU A 525 11.18 -25.74 -0.40
N ALA A 526 12.00 -24.72 -0.13
CA ALA A 526 11.67 -23.73 0.89
C ALA A 526 10.38 -22.99 0.55
N ILE A 527 9.40 -22.94 1.45
CA ILE A 527 8.18 -22.14 1.30
C ILE A 527 8.11 -21.14 2.45
N VAL A 528 8.70 -19.97 2.21
CA VAL A 528 8.76 -18.89 3.20
C VAL A 528 8.38 -17.56 2.57
N ASN A 529 7.94 -16.65 3.42
CA ASN A 529 7.64 -15.28 3.04
C ASN A 529 8.55 -14.32 3.82
N TRP A 530 8.91 -13.19 3.20
CA TRP A 530 9.64 -12.08 3.83
C TRP A 530 8.70 -10.88 3.82
N PHE A 531 8.32 -10.42 5.00
CA PHE A 531 7.35 -9.34 5.15
C PHE A 531 7.86 -8.05 4.52
N TYR A 532 6.98 -7.34 3.81
CA TYR A 532 7.26 -6.02 3.26
C TYR A 532 6.16 -5.02 3.60
N ILE A 533 6.51 -3.75 3.57
CA ILE A 533 5.62 -2.61 3.75
C ILE A 533 5.54 -1.81 2.44
N PRO A 534 4.34 -1.61 1.85
CA PRO A 534 4.17 -0.84 0.62
C PRO A 534 4.63 0.61 0.73
N GLY A 535 5.12 1.18 -0.39
CA GLY A 535 5.35 2.62 -0.58
C GLY A 535 6.73 3.14 -0.16
N ASN A 536 7.73 2.27 -0.01
CA ASN A 536 9.10 2.57 0.44
C ASN A 536 9.21 3.55 1.63
N PRO A 537 8.60 3.25 2.79
CA PRO A 537 8.53 4.20 3.91
C PRO A 537 9.86 4.45 4.65
N TYR A 538 10.94 3.71 4.37
CA TYR A 538 12.20 3.75 5.12
C TYR A 538 13.44 4.06 4.27
N GLY A 539 13.51 3.59 3.02
CA GLY A 539 14.66 3.81 2.16
C GLY A 539 14.37 4.66 0.92
N ASP A 540 15.30 4.59 -0.04
CA ASP A 540 15.18 5.32 -1.31
C ASP A 540 14.18 4.61 -2.24
N SER A 541 13.69 5.31 -3.27
CA SER A 541 12.74 4.71 -4.22
C SER A 541 13.33 3.53 -5.02
N ASP A 542 14.64 3.35 -5.00
CA ASP A 542 15.37 2.32 -5.73
C ASP A 542 16.04 1.27 -4.85
N ASP A 543 15.69 1.24 -3.56
CA ASP A 543 16.35 0.43 -2.53
C ASP A 543 15.87 -1.03 -2.49
N THR A 544 14.85 -1.38 -3.26
CA THR A 544 14.26 -2.71 -3.30
C THR A 544 14.16 -3.20 -4.73
N ARG A 545 14.71 -4.40 -4.97
CA ARG A 545 14.87 -4.96 -6.32
C ARG A 545 14.54 -6.44 -6.38
N SER A 546 14.12 -6.89 -7.56
CA SER A 546 14.01 -8.31 -7.86
C SER A 546 14.70 -8.70 -9.16
N THR A 547 14.89 -10.00 -9.35
CA THR A 547 15.44 -10.59 -10.56
C THR A 547 14.95 -12.01 -10.73
N LEU A 548 14.66 -12.42 -11.97
CA LEU A 548 14.07 -13.73 -12.26
C LEU A 548 15.05 -14.90 -12.04
N LYS A 549 16.36 -14.64 -12.13
CA LYS A 549 17.53 -15.49 -11.81
C LYS A 549 18.69 -14.93 -12.65
N GLY A 550 19.65 -14.28 -11.98
CA GLY A 550 20.78 -13.60 -12.63
C GLY A 550 21.21 -12.35 -11.86
N TYR A 551 22.12 -11.55 -12.43
CA TYR A 551 22.73 -10.39 -11.77
C TYR A 551 22.23 -9.03 -12.29
N LYS A 552 21.15 -9.00 -13.09
CA LYS A 552 20.69 -7.79 -13.79
C LYS A 552 19.96 -6.77 -12.92
N TRP A 553 19.20 -7.25 -11.92
CA TRP A 553 18.46 -6.44 -10.95
C TRP A 553 17.68 -5.26 -11.57
N GLU A 554 16.98 -5.57 -12.66
CA GLU A 554 16.28 -4.61 -13.52
C GLU A 554 14.87 -4.25 -13.03
N ASP A 555 14.33 -5.05 -12.12
CA ASP A 555 13.02 -4.86 -11.54
C ASP A 555 13.14 -4.06 -10.23
N LEU A 556 12.55 -2.88 -10.21
CA LEU A 556 12.33 -2.03 -9.04
C LEU A 556 11.03 -2.40 -8.34
N LEU A 557 11.00 -2.29 -7.02
CA LEU A 557 9.86 -2.62 -6.18
C LEU A 557 9.47 -1.39 -5.33
N ASN A 558 8.17 -1.09 -5.29
CA ASN A 558 7.61 0.01 -4.48
C ASN A 558 7.11 -0.52 -3.12
N TYR A 559 7.95 -1.31 -2.46
CA TYR A 559 7.79 -1.71 -1.06
C TYR A 559 9.16 -1.94 -0.41
N ASP A 560 9.24 -1.77 0.91
CA ASP A 560 10.44 -2.10 1.70
C ASP A 560 10.23 -3.42 2.43
N PHE A 561 11.15 -4.36 2.25
CA PHE A 561 11.23 -5.53 3.10
C PHE A 561 11.64 -5.18 4.54
N VAL A 562 11.13 -5.95 5.50
CA VAL A 562 11.36 -5.72 6.94
C VAL A 562 12.57 -6.52 7.41
N PHE A 563 13.58 -5.81 7.89
CA PHE A 563 14.84 -6.36 8.35
C PHE A 563 15.42 -5.54 9.49
N LYS A 564 16.37 -6.14 10.21
CA LYS A 564 17.23 -5.42 11.14
C LYS A 564 18.67 -5.89 11.02
N VAL A 565 19.59 -4.94 11.00
CA VAL A 565 21.03 -5.16 10.97
C VAL A 565 21.58 -4.90 12.36
N ARG A 566 22.38 -5.85 12.86
CA ARG A 566 23.09 -5.73 14.13
C ARG A 566 24.58 -5.74 13.89
N GLY A 567 25.29 -4.77 14.46
CA GLY A 567 26.73 -4.68 14.32
C GLY A 567 27.39 -3.79 15.37
N ARG A 568 28.72 -3.71 15.33
CA ARG A 568 29.51 -2.81 16.17
C ARG A 568 30.20 -1.77 15.30
N VAL A 569 29.84 -0.51 15.47
CA VAL A 569 30.46 0.62 14.77
C VAL A 569 31.81 0.94 15.43
N GLN A 570 32.84 1.09 14.60
CA GLN A 570 34.23 1.31 15.02
C GLN A 570 34.54 2.76 15.41
#